data_AF-A0A7V9KX16-F1
#
_entry.id   AF-A0A7V9KX16-F1
#
_cell.length_a   1.000
_cell.length_b   1.000
_cell.length_c   1.000
_cell.angle_alpha   90.00
_cell.angle_beta   90.00
_cell.angle_gamma   90.00
#
_symmetry.space_group_name_H-M   'P 1'
#
loop_
_entity.id
_entity.type
_entity.pdbx_description
1 polymer ?
#
loop_
_entity_poly.entity_id
_entity_poly.type
_entity_poly.pdbx_seq_one_letter_code
_entity_poly.pdbx_strand_id
1 'polypeptide(L)'
;MRLELDSIFQLGDPVEHRGVTIAPLYPRRQPVTEYVTLDDALPLGFRVAEIDAAGAVPQLLVENPLDANVLLYDGEELIGAKQNRILNVTVLVAAETTLRIPVSCVEAGRWSAQSAAFAAARHTAHPELRRRKAERLLVEPNALGAAQSEVWDAVAEKADRLGAHSPTGAQADIFAAREDDLAALRRAFPLQPGQSGAVLALGDEPVCLDYASRPDAFERVYPKLLDGYLLDGVEHLDRE
;
A
#
# COMPACT_ATOMS: atom_id res chain seq x y z
N MET A 1 -15.36 24.11 1.40
CA MET A 1 -15.22 23.78 2.83
C MET A 1 -13.75 23.46 3.06
N ARG A 2 -12.95 24.38 3.62
CA ARG A 2 -11.55 24.11 3.97
C ARG A 2 -11.62 23.27 5.25
N LEU A 3 -11.36 21.97 5.15
CA LEU A 3 -11.06 21.16 6.33
C LEU A 3 -9.69 21.64 6.81
N GLU A 4 -9.63 22.28 7.97
CA GLU A 4 -8.36 22.49 8.66
C GLU A 4 -7.88 21.12 9.12
N LEU A 5 -6.75 20.64 8.56
CA LEU A 5 -6.17 19.34 8.89
C LEU A 5 -5.91 19.21 10.40
N ASP A 6 -5.59 20.32 11.05
CA ASP A 6 -5.42 20.46 12.51
C ASP A 6 -6.69 20.11 13.31
N SER A 7 -7.86 20.03 12.68
CA SER A 7 -9.11 19.60 13.32
C SER A 7 -9.35 18.08 13.23
N ILE A 8 -8.55 17.36 12.43
CA ILE A 8 -8.68 15.93 12.17
C ILE A 8 -7.59 15.18 12.95
N PHE A 9 -6.35 15.64 12.86
CA PHE A 9 -5.21 15.02 13.50
C PHE A 9 -4.22 16.06 14.04
N GLN A 10 -3.36 15.62 14.95
CA GLN A 10 -2.24 16.36 15.50
C GLN A 10 -0.94 15.73 15.00
N LEU A 11 -0.01 16.57 14.54
CA LEU A 11 1.37 16.14 14.25
C LEU A 11 2.12 15.90 15.56
N GLY A 12 2.79 14.74 15.67
CA GLY A 12 3.75 14.46 16.72
C GLY A 12 5.16 14.93 16.38
N ASP A 13 6.09 14.68 17.30
CA ASP A 13 7.50 15.02 17.07
C ASP A 13 8.08 14.16 15.92
N PRO A 14 8.67 14.78 14.89
CA PRO A 14 9.30 14.06 13.79
C PRO A 14 10.52 13.29 14.29
N VAL A 15 10.69 12.07 13.75
CA VAL A 15 11.92 11.31 13.90
C VAL A 15 12.68 11.39 12.58
N GLU A 16 13.93 11.83 12.63
CA GLU A 16 14.84 11.87 11.48
C GLU A 16 15.93 10.81 11.66
N HIS A 17 16.18 10.04 10.61
CA HIS A 17 17.29 9.11 10.55
C HIS A 17 17.81 8.98 9.13
N ARG A 18 19.06 9.38 8.91
CA ARG A 18 19.76 9.27 7.61
C ARG A 18 18.93 9.87 6.46
N GLY A 19 18.54 11.14 6.56
CA GLY A 19 17.80 11.85 5.51
C GLY A 19 16.32 11.45 5.36
N VAL A 20 15.86 10.41 6.07
CA VAL A 20 14.45 10.02 6.14
C VAL A 20 13.81 10.62 7.40
N THR A 21 12.73 11.35 7.23
CA THR A 21 11.97 11.95 8.34
C THR A 21 10.54 11.41 8.35
N ILE A 22 10.10 10.87 9.48
CA ILE A 22 8.72 10.42 9.68
C ILE A 22 8.14 11.11 10.91
N ALA A 23 7.05 11.84 10.71
CA ALA A 23 6.27 12.44 11.79
C ALA A 23 4.98 11.65 12.01
N PRO A 24 4.71 11.14 13.23
CA PRO A 24 3.47 10.43 13.52
C PRO A 24 2.28 11.40 13.55
N LEU A 25 1.10 10.92 13.15
CA LEU A 25 -0.16 11.64 13.27
C LEU A 25 -1.04 10.99 14.33
N TYR A 26 -1.62 11.79 15.21
CA TYR A 26 -2.54 11.36 16.26
C TYR A 26 -3.95 11.86 15.98
N PRO A 27 -4.99 11.03 16.11
CA PRO A 27 -6.35 11.45 15.81
C PRO A 27 -6.84 12.45 16.87
N ARG A 28 -7.47 13.54 16.45
CA ARG A 28 -8.17 14.49 17.34
C ARG A 28 -9.65 14.19 17.49
N ARG A 29 -10.15 13.26 16.69
CA ARG A 29 -11.56 12.83 16.69
C ARG A 29 -11.62 11.35 17.05
N GLN A 30 -12.69 10.97 17.73
CA GLN A 30 -12.97 9.56 17.93
C GLN A 30 -13.41 8.94 16.59
N PRO A 31 -12.88 7.76 16.22
CA PRO A 31 -13.36 7.04 15.06
C PRO A 31 -14.84 6.70 15.23
N VAL A 32 -15.64 6.88 14.19
CA VAL A 32 -17.09 6.56 14.19
C VAL A 32 -17.43 5.35 13.33
N THR A 33 -16.53 4.97 12.42
CA THR A 33 -16.72 3.84 11.52
C THR A 33 -15.98 2.63 12.08
N GLU A 34 -16.72 1.54 12.28
CA GLU A 34 -16.16 0.24 12.66
C GLU A 34 -15.71 -0.52 11.42
N TYR A 35 -14.46 -1.01 11.44
CA TYR A 35 -13.87 -1.83 10.40
C TYR A 35 -12.62 -2.57 10.91
N VAL A 36 -12.28 -3.68 10.24
CA VAL A 36 -11.01 -4.41 10.41
C VAL A 36 -10.12 -4.24 9.18
N THR A 37 -8.85 -4.61 9.28
CA THR A 37 -7.90 -4.52 8.15
C THR A 37 -7.92 -5.78 7.29
N LEU A 38 -7.35 -5.71 6.08
CA LEU A 38 -7.16 -6.88 5.22
C LEU A 38 -6.44 -8.03 5.96
N ASP A 39 -5.33 -7.73 6.63
CA ASP A 39 -4.54 -8.71 7.37
C ASP A 39 -5.32 -9.40 8.50
N ASP A 40 -6.18 -8.66 9.21
CA ASP A 40 -7.04 -9.24 10.25
C ASP A 40 -8.21 -10.06 9.64
N ALA A 41 -8.71 -9.67 8.47
CA ALA A 41 -9.88 -10.27 7.84
C ALA A 41 -9.58 -11.58 7.10
N LEU A 42 -8.42 -11.66 6.41
CA LEU A 42 -8.00 -12.85 5.66
C LEU A 42 -8.07 -14.16 6.46
N PRO A 43 -7.52 -14.26 7.70
CA PRO A 43 -7.60 -15.49 8.49
C PRO A 43 -9.01 -15.83 8.98
N LEU A 44 -9.95 -14.88 8.93
CA LEU A 44 -11.34 -15.05 9.36
C LEU A 44 -12.27 -15.49 8.22
N GLY A 45 -11.77 -15.59 6.99
CA GLY A 45 -12.52 -16.07 5.82
C GLY A 45 -12.79 -15.01 4.76
N PHE A 46 -12.34 -13.77 4.94
CA PHE A 46 -12.31 -12.80 3.85
C PHE A 46 -11.44 -13.30 2.71
N ARG A 47 -11.90 -13.16 1.47
CA ARG A 47 -11.22 -13.73 0.30
C ARG A 47 -11.06 -12.71 -0.81
N VAL A 48 -9.88 -12.72 -1.41
CA VAL A 48 -9.59 -12.00 -2.66
C VAL A 48 -9.17 -13.01 -3.72
N ALA A 49 -9.80 -12.97 -4.89
CA ALA A 49 -9.58 -13.93 -5.97
C ALA A 49 -9.71 -13.27 -7.35
N GLU A 50 -9.28 -14.00 -8.38
CA GLU A 50 -9.60 -13.68 -9.78
C GLU A 50 -11.13 -13.74 -9.99
N ILE A 51 -11.66 -12.92 -10.91
CA ILE A 51 -13.11 -12.91 -11.22
C ILE A 51 -13.56 -14.24 -11.84
N ASP A 52 -12.68 -14.91 -12.57
CA ASP A 52 -12.89 -16.24 -13.13
C ASP A 52 -11.55 -16.98 -13.35
N ALA A 53 -11.61 -18.20 -13.88
CA ALA A 53 -10.42 -18.99 -14.17
C ALA A 53 -9.52 -18.41 -15.27
N ALA A 54 -10.08 -17.59 -16.18
CA ALA A 54 -9.30 -16.88 -17.19
C ALA A 54 -8.51 -15.71 -16.58
N GLY A 55 -8.98 -15.16 -15.46
CA GLY A 55 -8.41 -13.98 -14.82
C GLY A 55 -8.78 -12.72 -15.60
N ALA A 56 -9.06 -11.64 -14.90
CA ALA A 56 -9.55 -10.41 -15.53
C ALA A 56 -8.84 -9.18 -14.96
N VAL A 57 -7.80 -8.70 -15.65
CA VAL A 57 -7.27 -7.35 -15.39
C VAL A 57 -8.28 -6.36 -15.97
N PRO A 58 -8.68 -5.31 -15.24
CA PRO A 58 -8.01 -4.68 -14.08
C PRO A 58 -8.82 -4.79 -12.78
N GLN A 59 -9.45 -5.94 -12.52
CA GLN A 59 -10.34 -6.10 -11.37
C GLN A 59 -10.14 -7.43 -10.66
N LEU A 60 -10.27 -7.42 -9.33
CA LEU A 60 -10.37 -8.66 -8.54
C LEU A 60 -11.76 -8.78 -7.92
N LEU A 61 -12.14 -10.02 -7.60
CA LEU A 61 -13.31 -10.31 -6.81
C LEU A 61 -12.93 -10.37 -5.32
N VAL A 62 -13.69 -9.63 -4.51
CA VAL A 62 -13.59 -9.67 -3.06
C VAL A 62 -14.88 -10.26 -2.50
N GLU A 63 -14.73 -11.20 -1.57
CA GLU A 63 -15.82 -11.80 -0.81
C GLU A 63 -15.59 -11.55 0.67
N ASN A 64 -16.51 -10.81 1.29
CA ASN A 64 -16.52 -10.56 2.73
C ASN A 64 -17.68 -11.32 3.39
N PRO A 65 -17.45 -12.54 3.92
CA PRO A 65 -18.47 -13.29 4.64
C PRO A 65 -18.60 -12.86 6.11
N LEU A 66 -17.79 -11.90 6.57
CA LEU A 66 -17.75 -11.46 7.96
C LEU A 66 -18.92 -10.52 8.28
N ASP A 67 -19.23 -10.38 9.56
CA ASP A 67 -20.17 -9.40 10.12
C ASP A 67 -19.54 -8.02 10.34
N ALA A 68 -18.33 -7.80 9.83
CA ALA A 68 -17.56 -6.56 9.95
C ALA A 68 -17.18 -5.99 8.57
N ASN A 69 -17.06 -4.66 8.50
CA ASN A 69 -16.49 -4.01 7.32
C ASN A 69 -14.97 -4.27 7.25
N VAL A 70 -14.43 -4.43 6.05
CA VAL A 70 -13.00 -4.67 5.84
C VAL A 70 -12.39 -3.53 5.04
N LEU A 71 -11.35 -2.91 5.60
CA LEU A 71 -10.56 -1.88 4.95
C LEU A 71 -9.48 -2.51 4.08
N LEU A 72 -9.56 -2.26 2.79
CA LEU A 72 -8.53 -2.51 1.79
C LEU A 72 -7.83 -1.18 1.51
N TYR A 73 -6.58 -1.02 1.95
CA TYR A 73 -5.87 0.26 1.94
C TYR A 73 -5.12 0.48 0.62
N ASP A 74 -5.16 1.72 0.10
CA ASP A 74 -4.54 2.03 -1.18
C ASP A 74 -3.05 1.65 -1.24
N GLY A 75 -2.66 0.94 -2.30
CA GLY A 75 -1.30 0.49 -2.54
C GLY A 75 -0.88 -0.76 -1.77
N GLU A 76 -1.72 -1.40 -0.97
CA GLU A 76 -1.41 -2.77 -0.50
C GLU A 76 -1.20 -3.70 -1.69
N GLU A 77 -0.13 -4.49 -1.64
CA GLU A 77 0.14 -5.52 -2.64
C GLU A 77 -0.53 -6.84 -2.24
N LEU A 78 -1.17 -7.46 -3.22
CA LEU A 78 -1.85 -8.75 -3.17
C LEU A 78 -0.99 -9.74 -3.98
N ILE A 79 -0.48 -10.76 -3.30
CA ILE A 79 0.48 -11.73 -3.84
C ILE A 79 -0.22 -13.03 -4.22
N GLY A 80 0.20 -13.63 -5.32
CA GLY A 80 -0.25 -14.95 -5.75
C GLY A 80 -1.13 -14.90 -6.99
N ALA A 81 -2.15 -15.76 -7.05
CA ALA A 81 -3.01 -15.98 -8.20
C ALA A 81 -2.19 -16.04 -9.50
N LYS A 82 -2.59 -15.34 -10.57
CA LYS A 82 -1.83 -15.34 -11.83
C LYS A 82 -0.64 -14.39 -11.87
N GLN A 83 -0.74 -13.29 -11.13
CA GLN A 83 0.22 -12.18 -11.08
C GLN A 83 -0.08 -11.35 -9.83
N ASN A 84 0.92 -10.72 -9.24
CA ASN A 84 0.70 -9.79 -8.13
C ASN A 84 -0.08 -8.54 -8.57
N ARG A 85 -0.84 -7.96 -7.63
CA ARG A 85 -1.70 -6.79 -7.83
C ARG A 85 -1.47 -5.77 -6.74
N ILE A 86 -1.59 -4.49 -7.04
CA ILE A 86 -1.78 -3.45 -6.03
C ILE A 86 -3.20 -2.93 -6.08
N LEU A 87 -3.74 -2.53 -4.93
CA LEU A 87 -4.98 -1.77 -4.86
C LEU A 87 -4.80 -0.40 -5.49
N ASN A 88 -5.81 0.01 -6.28
CA ASN A 88 -5.80 1.30 -6.96
C ASN A 88 -6.38 2.44 -6.12
N VAL A 89 -7.26 2.10 -5.19
CA VAL A 89 -7.93 3.02 -4.26
C VAL A 89 -8.18 2.30 -2.95
N THR A 90 -8.33 3.08 -1.87
CA THR A 90 -8.83 2.56 -0.60
C THR A 90 -10.31 2.17 -0.75
N VAL A 91 -10.66 0.95 -0.38
CA VAL A 91 -12.03 0.42 -0.43
C VAL A 91 -12.44 -0.04 0.96
N LEU A 92 -13.59 0.45 1.43
CA LEU A 92 -14.25 -0.11 2.61
C LEU A 92 -15.31 -1.12 2.14
N VAL A 93 -15.00 -2.40 2.28
CA VAL A 93 -15.86 -3.51 1.87
C VAL A 93 -16.87 -3.76 2.97
N ALA A 94 -18.16 -3.60 2.67
CA ALA A 94 -19.22 -3.83 3.64
C ALA A 94 -19.25 -5.30 4.12
N ALA A 95 -19.74 -5.52 5.33
CA ALA A 95 -20.06 -6.86 5.84
C ALA A 95 -20.95 -7.65 4.86
N GLU A 96 -20.81 -8.97 4.83
CA GLU A 96 -21.66 -9.89 4.06
C GLU A 96 -21.81 -9.52 2.57
N THR A 97 -20.75 -8.98 1.96
CA THR A 97 -20.80 -8.43 0.60
C THR A 97 -19.74 -9.05 -0.32
N THR A 98 -20.12 -9.24 -1.58
CA THR A 98 -19.21 -9.55 -2.68
C THR A 98 -19.15 -8.37 -3.65
N LEU A 99 -17.94 -7.90 -3.99
CA LEU A 99 -17.77 -6.81 -4.96
C LEU A 99 -16.49 -6.93 -5.76
N ARG A 100 -16.44 -6.21 -6.89
CA ARG A 100 -15.24 -6.10 -7.73
C ARG A 100 -14.45 -4.86 -7.35
N ILE A 101 -13.17 -5.03 -7.08
CA ILE A 101 -12.26 -3.94 -6.72
C ILE A 101 -11.30 -3.62 -7.88
N PRO A 102 -10.95 -2.35 -8.11
CA PRO A 102 -9.98 -1.97 -9.12
C PRO A 102 -8.55 -2.24 -8.64
N VAL A 103 -7.74 -2.82 -9.50
CA VAL A 103 -6.33 -3.15 -9.23
C VAL A 103 -5.45 -2.88 -10.43
N SER A 104 -4.14 -2.81 -10.20
CA SER A 104 -3.12 -2.80 -11.24
C SER A 104 -2.11 -3.93 -11.01
N CYS A 105 -1.66 -4.58 -12.09
CA CYS A 105 -0.63 -5.61 -12.01
C CYS A 105 0.72 -4.98 -11.68
N VAL A 106 1.46 -5.59 -10.75
CA VAL A 106 2.83 -5.20 -10.40
C VAL A 106 3.84 -6.31 -10.67
N GLU A 107 3.48 -7.22 -11.57
CA GLU A 107 4.32 -8.32 -12.04
C GLU A 107 4.00 -8.59 -13.52
N ALA A 108 4.82 -8.11 -14.43
CA ALA A 108 4.53 -8.12 -15.87
C ALA A 108 4.81 -9.48 -16.54
N GLY A 109 5.86 -10.17 -16.09
CA GLY A 109 6.44 -11.35 -16.74
C GLY A 109 5.81 -12.70 -16.36
N ARG A 110 4.79 -12.71 -15.49
CA ARG A 110 4.07 -13.94 -15.11
C ARG A 110 2.65 -13.90 -15.66
N TRP A 111 2.12 -15.03 -16.13
CA TRP A 111 0.67 -15.20 -16.34
C TRP A 111 0.30 -16.67 -16.11
N SER A 112 0.56 -17.12 -14.88
CA SER A 112 0.35 -18.50 -14.46
C SER A 112 -0.07 -18.53 -12.99
N ALA A 113 -1.09 -19.34 -12.70
CA ALA A 113 -1.65 -19.44 -11.37
C ALA A 113 -0.66 -20.11 -10.40
N GLN A 114 -0.32 -19.43 -9.31
CA GLN A 114 0.49 -19.97 -8.19
C GLN A 114 -0.38 -20.33 -6.98
N SER A 115 -1.57 -19.74 -6.87
CA SER A 115 -2.53 -20.00 -5.80
C SER A 115 -3.96 -19.74 -6.29
N ALA A 116 -4.96 -20.24 -5.56
CA ALA A 116 -6.38 -20.02 -5.86
C ALA A 116 -6.94 -18.71 -5.25
N ALA A 117 -6.16 -18.01 -4.43
CA ALA A 117 -6.53 -16.78 -3.75
C ALA A 117 -5.28 -15.91 -3.54
N PHE A 118 -5.48 -14.62 -3.37
CA PHE A 118 -4.41 -13.69 -3.04
C PHE A 118 -4.13 -13.67 -1.54
N ALA A 119 -2.87 -13.48 -1.17
CA ALA A 119 -2.43 -13.14 0.18
C ALA A 119 -2.01 -11.66 0.23
N ALA A 120 -2.01 -11.06 1.42
CA ALA A 120 -1.45 -9.73 1.61
C ALA A 120 0.09 -9.78 1.65
N ALA A 121 0.75 -8.86 0.95
CA ALA A 121 2.20 -8.67 1.07
C ALA A 121 2.58 -8.03 2.42
N ARG A 122 3.86 -8.09 2.79
CA ARG A 122 4.39 -7.42 3.99
C ARG A 122 4.63 -5.92 3.81
N HIS A 123 4.38 -5.39 2.63
CA HIS A 123 4.67 -4.02 2.22
C HIS A 123 3.51 -3.44 1.41
N THR A 124 3.45 -2.11 1.36
CA THR A 124 2.65 -1.38 0.36
C THR A 124 3.55 -0.91 -0.78
N ALA A 125 2.95 -0.57 -1.92
CA ALA A 125 3.59 0.23 -2.95
C ALA A 125 4.24 1.48 -2.36
N HIS A 126 5.45 1.79 -2.83
CA HIS A 126 6.21 2.96 -2.41
C HIS A 126 5.50 4.26 -2.86
N PRO A 127 5.67 5.39 -2.11
CA PRO A 127 4.97 6.64 -2.38
C PRO A 127 5.02 7.13 -3.83
N GLU A 128 6.18 7.05 -4.51
CA GLU A 128 6.30 7.48 -5.91
C GLU A 128 5.33 6.72 -6.83
N LEU A 129 5.25 5.39 -6.73
CA LEU A 129 4.31 4.58 -7.51
C LEU A 129 2.86 4.92 -7.19
N ARG A 130 2.51 5.08 -5.91
CA ARG A 130 1.15 5.47 -5.50
C ARG A 130 0.76 6.81 -6.08
N ARG A 131 1.67 7.79 -6.09
CA ARG A 131 1.45 9.12 -6.69
C ARG A 131 1.22 9.03 -8.20
N ARG A 132 2.12 8.39 -8.95
CA ARG A 132 1.99 8.23 -10.42
C ARG A 132 0.67 7.53 -10.79
N LYS A 133 0.34 6.45 -10.08
CA LYS A 133 -0.93 5.73 -10.22
C LYS A 133 -2.14 6.63 -9.96
N ALA A 134 -2.15 7.37 -8.86
CA ALA A 134 -3.24 8.27 -8.49
C ALA A 134 -3.43 9.40 -9.51
N GLU A 135 -2.34 10.04 -9.94
CA GLU A 135 -2.35 11.06 -11.00
C GLU A 135 -2.97 10.52 -12.30
N ARG A 136 -2.62 9.29 -12.70
CA ARG A 136 -3.19 8.67 -13.90
C ARG A 136 -4.68 8.36 -13.75
N LEU A 137 -5.11 7.85 -12.59
CA LEU A 137 -6.52 7.56 -12.32
C LEU A 137 -7.39 8.82 -12.21
N LEU A 138 -6.82 9.97 -11.82
CA LEU A 138 -7.54 11.25 -11.82
C LEU A 138 -7.88 11.74 -13.23
N VAL A 139 -7.03 11.45 -14.22
CA VAL A 139 -7.26 11.85 -15.62
C VAL A 139 -8.33 10.98 -16.26
N GLU A 140 -8.31 9.67 -16.00
CA GLU A 140 -9.24 8.70 -16.60
C GLU A 140 -9.91 7.80 -15.54
N PRO A 141 -10.73 8.36 -14.63
CA PRO A 141 -11.27 7.63 -13.47
C PRO A 141 -12.19 6.47 -13.85
N ASN A 142 -12.76 6.50 -15.06
CA ASN A 142 -13.67 5.47 -15.56
C ASN A 142 -12.99 4.46 -16.49
N ALA A 143 -11.72 4.67 -16.87
CA ALA A 143 -11.02 3.79 -17.78
C ALA A 143 -10.42 2.61 -16.99
N LEU A 144 -10.98 1.43 -17.22
CA LEU A 144 -10.45 0.18 -16.69
C LEU A 144 -9.00 0.00 -17.15
N GLY A 145 -8.08 -0.10 -16.18
CA GLY A 145 -6.68 -0.39 -16.46
C GLY A 145 -5.87 0.82 -16.90
N ALA A 146 -6.40 2.04 -16.76
CA ALA A 146 -5.74 3.29 -17.18
C ALA A 146 -4.32 3.48 -16.61
N ALA A 147 -4.08 2.92 -15.41
CA ALA A 147 -2.79 3.01 -14.72
C ALA A 147 -1.83 1.84 -15.02
N GLN A 148 -2.23 0.84 -15.81
CA GLN A 148 -1.45 -0.40 -15.93
C GLN A 148 -0.04 -0.19 -16.49
N SER A 149 0.09 0.53 -17.61
CA SER A 149 1.41 0.79 -18.21
C SER A 149 2.27 1.64 -17.28
N GLU A 150 1.72 2.72 -16.73
CA GLU A 150 2.42 3.60 -15.78
C GLU A 150 2.93 2.84 -14.54
N VAL A 151 2.12 1.91 -14.02
CA VAL A 151 2.50 1.07 -12.89
C VAL A 151 3.67 0.15 -13.25
N TRP A 152 3.65 -0.47 -14.43
CA TRP A 152 4.77 -1.31 -14.88
C TRP A 152 6.05 -0.51 -15.13
N ASP A 153 5.93 0.65 -15.78
CA ASP A 153 7.06 1.53 -16.04
C ASP A 153 7.69 2.00 -14.72
N ALA A 154 6.88 2.43 -13.75
CA ALA A 154 7.36 2.84 -12.43
C ALA A 154 8.02 1.70 -11.63
N VAL A 155 7.48 0.47 -11.71
CA VAL A 155 8.11 -0.71 -11.07
C VAL A 155 9.44 -1.05 -11.73
N ALA A 156 9.51 -1.05 -13.06
CA ALA A 156 10.74 -1.34 -13.81
C ALA A 156 11.82 -0.28 -13.52
N GLU A 157 11.46 1.00 -13.58
CA GLU A 157 12.38 2.09 -13.26
C GLU A 157 12.90 2.00 -11.82
N LYS A 158 12.03 1.68 -10.84
CA LYS A 158 12.44 1.50 -9.44
C LYS A 158 13.41 0.33 -9.29
N ALA A 159 13.13 -0.79 -9.95
CA ALA A 159 14.00 -1.95 -9.95
C ALA A 159 15.40 -1.62 -10.51
N ASP A 160 15.46 -0.92 -11.64
CA ASP A 160 16.71 -0.49 -12.27
C ASP A 160 17.53 0.44 -11.36
N ARG A 161 16.87 1.44 -10.76
CA ARG A 161 17.55 2.42 -9.88
C ARG A 161 18.06 1.79 -8.59
N LEU A 162 17.38 0.76 -8.08
CA LEU A 162 17.80 0.03 -6.88
C LEU A 162 18.65 -1.21 -7.17
N GLY A 163 18.99 -1.47 -8.45
CA GLY A 163 19.77 -2.63 -8.86
C GLY A 163 19.11 -3.98 -8.55
N ALA A 164 17.78 -4.03 -8.46
CA ALA A 164 17.03 -5.22 -8.10
C ALA A 164 16.70 -6.07 -9.33
N HIS A 165 17.25 -7.27 -9.40
CA HIS A 165 16.91 -8.22 -10.47
C HIS A 165 15.61 -8.96 -10.15
N SER A 166 14.64 -8.92 -11.08
CA SER A 166 13.40 -9.70 -11.00
C SER A 166 13.13 -10.44 -12.32
N PRO A 167 13.08 -11.78 -12.32
CA PRO A 167 12.76 -12.56 -13.52
C PRO A 167 11.37 -12.27 -14.11
N THR A 168 10.41 -11.86 -13.28
CA THR A 168 9.03 -11.57 -13.70
C THR A 168 8.69 -10.08 -13.63
N GLY A 169 9.63 -9.22 -13.26
CA GLY A 169 9.38 -7.80 -13.02
C GLY A 169 8.38 -7.57 -11.88
N ALA A 170 8.45 -8.39 -10.82
CA ALA A 170 7.60 -8.30 -9.65
C ALA A 170 8.10 -7.19 -8.70
N GLN A 171 7.19 -6.30 -8.27
CA GLN A 171 7.49 -5.31 -7.25
C GLN A 171 8.05 -5.94 -5.96
N ALA A 172 7.47 -7.06 -5.52
CA ALA A 172 7.91 -7.77 -4.33
C ALA A 172 9.40 -8.18 -4.35
N ASP A 173 9.99 -8.40 -5.53
CA ASP A 173 11.41 -8.76 -5.64
C ASP A 173 12.32 -7.57 -5.35
N ILE A 174 11.87 -6.34 -5.58
CA ILE A 174 12.62 -5.12 -5.22
C ILE A 174 12.73 -5.02 -3.70
N PHE A 175 11.63 -5.25 -2.98
CA PHE A 175 11.62 -5.28 -1.52
C PHE A 175 12.51 -6.42 -0.99
N ALA A 176 12.45 -7.60 -1.61
CA ALA A 176 13.30 -8.72 -1.22
C ALA A 176 14.80 -8.42 -1.42
N ALA A 177 15.16 -7.78 -2.55
CA ALA A 177 16.54 -7.41 -2.85
C ALA A 177 17.11 -6.35 -1.88
N ARG A 178 16.26 -5.49 -1.32
CA ARG A 178 16.66 -4.41 -0.39
C ARG A 178 16.30 -4.68 1.07
N GLU A 179 15.94 -5.92 1.42
CA GLU A 179 15.44 -6.26 2.76
C GLU A 179 16.40 -5.87 3.89
N ASP A 180 17.71 -6.06 3.70
CA ASP A 180 18.72 -5.71 4.71
C ASP A 180 18.77 -4.20 4.98
N ASP A 181 18.69 -3.38 3.94
CA ASP A 181 18.66 -1.92 4.05
C ASP A 181 17.37 -1.45 4.73
N LEU A 182 16.22 -2.01 4.31
CA LEU A 182 14.92 -1.75 4.92
C LEU A 182 14.91 -2.15 6.41
N ALA A 183 15.45 -3.32 6.74
CA ALA A 183 15.57 -3.80 8.12
C ALA A 183 16.47 -2.89 8.98
N ALA A 184 17.54 -2.33 8.42
CA ALA A 184 18.40 -1.39 9.12
C ALA A 184 17.66 -0.09 9.45
N LEU A 185 16.93 0.49 8.48
CA LEU A 185 16.21 1.75 8.66
C LEU A 185 14.96 1.61 9.53
N ARG A 186 14.18 0.53 9.39
CA ARG A 186 12.93 0.30 10.16
C ARG A 186 13.09 0.51 11.66
N ARG A 187 14.24 0.16 12.22
CA ARG A 187 14.50 0.27 13.67
C ARG A 187 14.43 1.71 14.18
N ALA A 188 14.66 2.70 13.32
CA ALA A 188 14.59 4.11 13.68
C ALA A 188 13.15 4.63 13.74
N PHE A 189 12.18 3.93 13.15
CA PHE A 189 10.81 4.41 12.99
C PHE A 189 9.78 3.45 13.62
N PRO A 190 9.84 3.21 14.94
CA PRO A 190 8.82 2.40 15.60
C PRO A 190 7.47 3.11 15.62
N LEU A 191 6.39 2.34 15.50
CA LEU A 191 5.03 2.82 15.70
C LEU A 191 4.90 3.43 17.11
N GLN A 192 4.28 4.60 17.20
CA GLN A 192 4.01 5.26 18.47
C GLN A 192 2.62 4.88 19.03
N PRO A 193 2.46 4.77 20.37
CA PRO A 193 1.16 4.49 20.96
C PRO A 193 0.09 5.51 20.54
N GLY A 194 -1.04 5.01 20.01
CA GLY A 194 -2.15 5.86 19.55
C GLY A 194 -1.94 6.54 18.19
N GLN A 195 -0.83 6.25 17.50
CA GLN A 195 -0.58 6.74 16.14
C GLN A 195 -1.67 6.23 15.18
N SER A 196 -2.15 7.11 14.31
CA SER A 196 -3.19 6.83 13.30
C SER A 196 -2.80 7.30 11.91
N GLY A 197 -1.59 7.82 11.75
CA GLY A 197 -1.07 8.26 10.47
C GLY A 197 0.42 8.54 10.54
N ALA A 198 1.00 8.89 9.40
CA ALA A 198 2.39 9.28 9.28
C ALA A 198 2.54 10.29 8.14
N VAL A 199 3.47 11.23 8.32
CA VAL A 199 3.98 12.07 7.23
C VAL A 199 5.42 11.66 6.97
N LEU A 200 5.72 11.30 5.74
CA LEU A 200 7.07 11.02 5.24
C LEU A 200 7.63 12.28 4.56
N ALA A 201 8.87 12.62 4.90
CA ALA A 201 9.70 13.55 4.15
C ALA A 201 11.07 12.90 3.87
N LEU A 202 11.64 13.24 2.71
CA LEU A 202 13.01 12.85 2.32
C LEU A 202 13.79 14.15 2.10
N GLY A 203 14.79 14.41 2.93
CA GLY A 203 15.39 15.74 3.06
C GLY A 203 14.36 16.80 3.47
N ASP A 204 14.32 17.93 2.76
CA ASP A 204 13.39 19.04 3.03
C ASP A 204 12.03 18.91 2.32
N GLU A 205 11.79 17.84 1.56
CA GLU A 205 10.58 17.67 0.75
C GLU A 205 9.58 16.69 1.39
N PRO A 206 8.34 17.13 1.73
CA PRO A 206 7.30 16.21 2.14
C PRO A 206 6.83 15.36 0.94
N VAL A 207 6.88 14.04 1.12
CA VAL A 207 6.62 13.07 0.05
C VAL A 207 5.24 12.46 0.17
N CYS A 208 4.81 12.12 1.38
CA CYS A 208 3.59 11.34 1.58
C CYS A 208 2.92 11.63 2.93
N LEU A 209 1.59 11.58 2.94
CA LEU A 209 0.78 11.54 4.16
C LEU A 209 -0.18 10.36 4.06
N ASP A 210 -0.11 9.45 5.03
CA ASP A 210 -1.09 8.39 5.21
C ASP A 210 -1.80 8.55 6.56
N TYR A 211 -3.09 8.25 6.57
CA TYR A 211 -3.92 8.35 7.76
C TYR A 211 -5.08 7.35 7.70
N ALA A 212 -5.26 6.58 8.77
CA ALA A 212 -6.45 5.77 9.00
C ALA A 212 -7.21 6.34 10.19
N SER A 213 -8.53 6.30 10.16
CA SER A 213 -9.33 6.93 11.21
C SER A 213 -9.17 6.27 12.58
N ARG A 214 -8.76 5.00 12.63
CA ARG A 214 -8.59 4.22 13.87
C ARG A 214 -7.12 3.88 14.13
N PRO A 215 -6.61 4.08 15.36
CA PRO A 215 -5.25 3.70 15.73
C PRO A 215 -4.96 2.20 15.62
N ASP A 216 -5.91 1.34 15.99
CA ASP A 216 -5.76 -0.12 15.94
C ASP A 216 -5.62 -0.64 14.50
N ALA A 217 -6.39 -0.08 13.57
CA ALA A 217 -6.23 -0.38 12.15
C ALA A 217 -4.91 0.16 11.60
N PHE A 218 -4.50 1.38 11.99
CA PHE A 218 -3.22 1.93 11.55
C PHE A 218 -2.03 1.12 12.08
N GLU A 219 -2.11 0.58 13.29
CA GLU A 219 -1.09 -0.32 13.86
C GLU A 219 -0.83 -1.54 12.98
N ARG A 220 -1.88 -2.09 12.34
CA ARG A 220 -1.75 -3.22 11.41
C ARG A 220 -1.17 -2.82 10.06
N VAL A 221 -1.55 -1.65 9.55
CA VAL A 221 -1.15 -1.19 8.21
C VAL A 221 0.25 -0.54 8.22
N TYR A 222 0.65 0.06 9.33
CA TYR A 222 1.87 0.85 9.44
C TYR A 222 3.15 0.10 9.09
N PRO A 223 3.39 -1.17 9.54
CA PRO A 223 4.59 -1.90 9.14
C PRO A 223 4.74 -2.01 7.61
N LYS A 224 3.61 -2.15 6.91
CA LYS A 224 3.56 -2.29 5.45
C LYS A 224 3.82 -0.95 4.76
N LEU A 225 3.22 0.13 5.28
CA LEU A 225 3.48 1.50 4.83
C LEU A 225 4.93 1.89 5.06
N LEU A 226 5.50 1.51 6.20
CA LEU A 226 6.88 1.80 6.55
C LEU A 226 7.84 1.15 5.56
N ASP A 227 7.66 -0.13 5.20
CA ASP A 227 8.47 -0.75 4.15
C ASP A 227 8.33 0.01 2.81
N GLY A 228 7.10 0.43 2.45
CA GLY A 228 6.86 1.25 1.27
C GLY A 228 7.58 2.61 1.29
N TYR A 229 7.56 3.31 2.43
CA TYR A 229 8.27 4.59 2.63
C TYR A 229 9.77 4.41 2.52
N LEU A 230 10.29 3.38 3.18
CA LEU A 230 11.71 3.13 3.26
C LEU A 230 12.28 2.67 1.93
N LEU A 231 11.48 2.13 1.00
CA LEU A 231 11.97 1.85 -0.34
C LEU A 231 12.35 3.14 -1.10
N ASP A 232 11.53 4.19 -0.99
CA ASP A 232 11.88 5.52 -1.53
C ASP A 232 13.03 6.17 -0.72
N GLY A 233 13.06 5.94 0.60
CA GLY A 233 14.15 6.41 1.46
C GLY A 233 15.51 5.77 1.15
N VAL A 234 15.54 4.48 0.85
CA VAL A 234 16.73 3.74 0.41
C VAL A 234 17.22 4.29 -0.93
N GLU A 235 16.30 4.55 -1.87
CA GLU A 235 16.68 5.16 -3.14
C GLU A 235 17.28 6.56 -2.95
N HIS A 236 16.69 7.37 -2.08
CA HIS A 236 17.19 8.70 -1.76
C HIS A 236 18.63 8.63 -1.22
N LEU A 237 18.89 7.68 -0.32
CA LEU A 237 20.21 7.46 0.27
C LEU A 237 21.28 6.95 -0.71
N ASP A 238 20.90 6.17 -1.73
CA ASP A 238 21.84 5.69 -2.76
C ASP A 238 22.29 6.81 -3.71
N ARG A 239 21.58 7.96 -3.73
CA ARG A 239 21.87 9.12 -4.59
C ARG A 239 22.75 10.18 -3.90
N GLU A 240 22.90 10.12 -2.57
CA GLU A 240 23.76 10.99 -1.77
C GLU A 240 25.21 10.46 -1.70
#